data_AF-A0AAX4HG07-F1
#
_entry.id   AF-A0AAX4HG07-F1
#
_cell.length_a   1.000
_cell.length_b   1.000
_cell.length_c   1.000
_cell.angle_alpha   90.00
_cell.angle_beta   90.00
_cell.angle_gamma   90.00
#
_symmetry.space_group_name_H-M   'P 1'
#
loop_
_entity.id
_entity.type
_entity.pdbx_description
1 polymer ?
#
loop_
_entity_poly.entity_id
_entity_poly.type
_entity_poly.pdbx_seq_one_letter_code
_entity_poly.pdbx_strand_id
1 'polypeptide(L)'
;MSQVATENPPPASKPRKSIDLWHSVRDWLNTSSAIQVATEIGFKSPAFVEAHAKNLSKEHELFQAIFSANVYLVPLDHNLFDEKSASERPLVARFLDTQLPSDTEGSLYIHELEITNKTNTSVPKKDLVVIHGYMAASGYFLKNVEQLASSYPNMVVHVIDLPGFGNSARPKFPSQLLKLPSSASVLDEINQITGAEDWFIDKLELWRLAKGLKQFDLIGHSMGAYLSSCYLMKYNKQSDGSLLVQKFALVSPMGTEPSELSLINKGDFQFDHSEVQSNPLKELLAAQDNEHNGINQDFVKLWERLGRPKFPNNVFLRTIWRKNISPFQVLQWLGPFYSKILSLWSFQRFHNLQSNSKEELADNTELILKLHDYSFSIFNQYQASGELAITKFINHEILPRLPLSERGFVEFLIDHKIQTIWLYGENDWMNSKGGQYCVDKIDKLEPQLATFETIPNAGHHLYLDNSSAFNQTVEKFFGYSNRT
;
A
#
# COMPACT_ATOMS: atom_id res chain seq x y z
N MET A 1 24.70 32.77 -54.00
CA MET A 1 24.04 31.56 -53.47
C MET A 1 24.92 31.02 -52.35
N SER A 2 24.63 31.39 -51.11
CA SER A 2 25.33 30.86 -49.93
C SER A 2 24.35 29.91 -49.24
N GLN A 3 24.68 28.62 -49.21
CA GLN A 3 23.85 27.60 -48.58
C GLN A 3 23.92 27.75 -47.07
N VAL A 4 22.77 28.05 -46.46
CA VAL A 4 22.58 28.01 -45.01
C VAL A 4 22.62 26.54 -44.59
N ALA A 5 23.65 26.15 -43.85
CA ALA A 5 23.73 24.85 -43.21
C ALA A 5 22.64 24.78 -42.13
N THR A 6 21.64 23.94 -42.34
CA THR A 6 20.67 23.57 -41.32
C THR A 6 21.37 22.66 -40.30
N GLU A 7 21.72 23.21 -39.15
CA GLU A 7 22.12 22.41 -37.99
C GLU A 7 20.94 21.52 -37.58
N ASN A 8 21.14 20.21 -37.61
CA ASN A 8 20.17 19.27 -37.06
C ASN A 8 20.05 19.52 -35.55
N PRO A 9 18.83 19.51 -34.98
CA PRO A 9 18.67 19.58 -33.54
C PRO A 9 19.41 18.42 -32.87
N PRO A 10 19.98 18.63 -31.67
CA PRO A 10 20.68 17.57 -30.96
C PRO A 10 19.75 16.36 -30.77
N PRO A 11 20.27 15.13 -30.86
CA PRO A 11 19.45 13.94 -30.67
C PRO A 11 18.82 13.98 -29.28
N ALA A 12 17.50 13.81 -29.21
CA ALA A 12 16.77 13.72 -27.94
C ALA A 12 17.46 12.69 -27.04
N SER A 13 17.84 13.10 -25.83
CA SER A 13 18.46 12.21 -24.86
C SER A 13 17.55 11.01 -24.60
N LYS A 14 18.06 9.79 -24.71
CA LYS A 14 17.29 8.58 -24.40
C LYS A 14 16.69 8.71 -22.99
N PRO A 15 15.41 8.36 -22.79
CA PRO A 15 14.79 8.44 -21.47
C PRO A 15 15.57 7.59 -20.47
N ARG A 16 15.86 8.17 -19.30
CA ARG A 16 16.54 7.46 -18.21
C ARG A 16 15.67 6.28 -17.76
N LYS A 17 16.29 5.12 -17.53
CA LYS A 17 15.61 3.88 -17.11
C LYS A 17 15.87 3.51 -15.64
N SER A 18 16.78 4.21 -14.97
CA SER A 18 17.19 4.02 -13.57
C SER A 18 18.18 5.12 -13.18
N ILE A 19 18.45 5.25 -11.87
CA ILE A 19 19.54 6.08 -11.35
C ILE A 19 20.91 5.51 -11.73
N ASP A 20 21.98 6.30 -11.77
CA ASP A 20 23.34 5.76 -11.97
C ASP A 20 23.88 5.04 -10.71
N LEU A 21 25.00 4.32 -10.85
CA LEU A 21 25.58 3.55 -9.74
C LEU A 21 26.08 4.45 -8.60
N TRP A 22 26.58 5.65 -8.90
CA TRP A 22 27.05 6.60 -7.89
C TRP A 22 25.89 7.17 -7.08
N HIS A 23 24.75 7.43 -7.72
CA HIS A 23 23.51 7.79 -7.03
C HIS A 23 23.11 6.69 -6.05
N SER A 24 23.12 5.43 -6.48
CA SER A 24 22.81 4.28 -5.63
C SER A 24 23.74 4.16 -4.41
N VAL A 25 25.04 4.43 -4.60
CA VAL A 25 26.03 4.49 -3.50
C VAL A 25 25.74 5.67 -2.58
N ARG A 26 25.41 6.84 -3.13
CA ARG A 26 25.06 8.04 -2.36
C ARG A 26 23.83 7.81 -1.49
N ASP A 27 22.79 7.18 -2.03
CA ASP A 27 21.58 6.85 -1.28
C ASP A 27 21.90 5.96 -0.07
N TRP A 28 22.74 4.95 -0.30
CA TRP A 28 23.18 4.06 0.77
C TRP A 28 23.99 4.79 1.85
N LEU A 29 24.97 5.61 1.46
CA LEU A 29 25.80 6.37 2.40
C LEU A 29 25.02 7.43 3.18
N ASN A 30 23.97 7.99 2.57
CA ASN A 30 23.11 8.98 3.21
C ASN A 30 22.03 8.33 4.11
N THR A 31 21.88 7.01 4.10
CA THR A 31 20.98 6.31 5.00
C THR A 31 21.64 6.15 6.37
N SER A 32 21.03 6.73 7.40
CA SER A 32 21.49 6.55 8.77
C SER A 32 21.29 5.11 9.23
N SER A 33 22.30 4.49 9.86
CA SER A 33 22.11 3.20 10.53
C SER A 33 21.19 3.29 11.75
N ALA A 34 20.89 4.50 12.24
CA ALA A 34 20.00 4.71 13.38
C ALA A 34 18.57 4.25 13.09
N ILE A 35 18.10 4.25 11.83
CA ILE A 35 16.75 3.77 11.46
C ILE A 35 16.70 2.26 11.17
N GLN A 36 17.80 1.54 11.38
CA GLN A 36 17.92 0.09 11.21
C GLN A 36 17.74 -0.68 12.53
N VAL A 37 17.07 -0.06 13.52
CA VAL A 37 16.70 -0.69 14.79
C VAL A 37 15.22 -0.48 15.08
N ALA A 38 14.66 -1.30 15.97
CA ALA A 38 13.28 -1.15 16.43
C ALA A 38 13.06 0.25 17.03
N THR A 39 11.89 0.85 16.77
CA THR A 39 11.57 2.22 17.23
C THR A 39 11.69 2.37 18.74
N GLU A 40 11.30 1.36 19.51
CA GLU A 40 11.45 1.29 20.98
C GLU A 40 12.90 1.46 21.48
N ILE A 41 13.88 1.10 20.65
CA ILE A 41 15.31 1.25 20.96
C ILE A 41 15.82 2.58 20.39
N GLY A 42 15.45 2.89 19.15
CA GLY A 42 16.00 4.01 18.39
C GLY A 42 15.47 5.38 18.79
N PHE A 43 14.19 5.50 19.14
CA PHE A 43 13.47 6.79 19.20
C PHE A 43 14.09 7.83 20.16
N LYS A 44 14.78 7.38 21.21
CA LYS A 44 15.46 8.27 22.16
C LYS A 44 16.78 8.86 21.62
N SER A 45 17.27 8.35 20.50
CA SER A 45 18.52 8.79 19.88
C SER A 45 18.29 10.01 19.00
N PRO A 46 19.03 11.11 19.17
CA PRO A 46 18.98 12.26 18.26
C PRO A 46 19.22 11.86 16.80
N ALA A 47 20.09 10.87 16.55
CA ALA A 47 20.37 10.37 15.20
C ALA A 47 19.19 9.61 14.57
N PHE A 48 18.32 8.98 15.39
CA PHE A 48 17.08 8.38 14.91
C PHE A 48 16.09 9.47 14.52
N VAL A 49 15.87 10.45 15.40
CA VAL A 49 14.95 11.57 15.18
C VAL A 49 15.33 12.35 13.91
N GLU A 50 16.62 12.67 13.74
CA GLU A 50 17.10 13.37 12.54
C GLU A 50 16.89 12.54 11.27
N ALA A 51 17.15 11.23 11.32
CA ALA A 51 16.97 10.34 10.17
C ALA A 51 15.50 10.12 9.82
N HIS A 52 14.62 10.02 10.81
CA HIS A 52 13.17 9.95 10.60
C HIS A 52 12.63 11.26 9.99
N ALA A 53 13.07 12.42 10.49
CA ALA A 53 12.72 13.71 9.90
C ALA A 53 13.18 13.84 8.43
N LYS A 54 14.34 13.27 8.07
CA LYS A 54 14.79 13.21 6.66
C LYS A 54 13.87 12.34 5.79
N ASN A 55 13.35 11.23 6.31
CA ASN A 55 12.39 10.40 5.58
C ASN A 55 11.05 11.13 5.39
N LEU A 56 10.56 11.83 6.43
CA LEU A 56 9.38 12.69 6.33
C LEU A 56 9.56 13.81 5.29
N SER A 57 10.75 14.40 5.19
CA SER A 57 11.06 15.42 4.17
C SER A 57 10.88 14.87 2.75
N LYS A 58 11.29 13.63 2.49
CA LYS A 58 11.14 13.00 1.18
C LYS A 58 9.67 12.78 0.81
N GLU A 59 8.85 12.37 1.79
CA GLU A 59 7.41 12.25 1.59
C GLU A 59 6.75 13.62 1.35
N HIS A 60 7.12 14.63 2.14
CA HIS A 60 6.63 15.99 1.96
C HIS A 60 7.00 16.54 0.59
N GLU A 61 8.25 16.40 0.15
CA GLU A 61 8.70 16.81 -1.19
C GLU A 61 7.96 16.09 -2.32
N LEU A 62 7.67 14.79 -2.13
CA LEU A 62 6.87 14.02 -3.07
C LEU A 62 5.48 14.65 -3.22
N PHE A 63 4.73 14.80 -2.14
CA PHE A 63 3.37 15.34 -2.21
C PHE A 63 3.35 16.81 -2.65
N GLN A 64 4.34 17.61 -2.27
CA GLN A 64 4.49 18.99 -2.74
C GLN A 64 4.64 19.07 -4.26
N ALA A 65 5.32 18.12 -4.88
CA ALA A 65 5.49 18.07 -6.34
C ALA A 65 4.22 17.61 -7.09
N ILE A 66 3.25 17.02 -6.39
CA ILE A 66 2.05 16.43 -7.00
C ILE A 66 0.81 17.27 -6.75
N PHE A 67 0.63 17.82 -5.56
CA PHE A 67 -0.58 18.54 -5.20
C PHE A 67 -0.80 19.79 -6.06
N SER A 68 -2.05 20.06 -6.42
CA SER A 68 -2.39 21.30 -7.10
C SER A 68 -2.32 22.52 -6.17
N ALA A 69 -2.41 23.71 -6.76
CA ALA A 69 -2.47 24.97 -6.03
C ALA A 69 -3.68 25.09 -5.07
N ASN A 70 -4.68 24.21 -5.18
CA ASN A 70 -5.83 24.16 -4.29
C ASN A 70 -5.51 23.53 -2.93
N VAL A 71 -4.34 22.89 -2.78
CA VAL A 71 -3.93 22.23 -1.53
C VAL A 71 -2.92 23.10 -0.80
N TYR A 72 -3.18 23.36 0.48
CA TYR A 72 -2.17 23.82 1.42
C TYR A 72 -1.53 22.61 2.09
N LEU A 73 -0.34 22.21 1.63
CA LEU A 73 0.48 21.24 2.36
C LEU A 73 1.19 21.96 3.51
N VAL A 74 0.84 21.58 4.74
CA VAL A 74 1.42 22.12 5.97
C VAL A 74 2.92 21.81 6.00
N PRO A 75 3.80 22.81 6.13
CA PRO A 75 5.24 22.59 6.24
C PRO A 75 5.59 21.74 7.48
N LEU A 76 6.64 20.92 7.35
CA LEU A 76 7.16 20.13 8.48
C LEU A 76 7.73 21.01 9.61
N ASP A 77 8.30 22.17 9.27
CA ASP A 77 8.70 23.18 10.25
C ASP A 77 7.51 24.08 10.58
N HIS A 78 7.02 24.00 11.83
CA HIS A 78 5.90 24.80 12.32
C HIS A 78 6.13 26.31 12.22
N ASN A 79 7.38 26.78 12.20
CA ASN A 79 7.69 28.20 12.04
C ASN A 79 7.38 28.72 10.63
N LEU A 80 7.26 27.83 9.65
CA LEU A 80 6.92 28.15 8.27
C LEU A 80 5.41 28.09 8.01
N PHE A 81 4.59 27.80 9.02
CA PHE A 81 3.14 27.73 8.87
C PHE A 81 2.55 29.12 8.58
N ASP A 82 1.91 29.25 7.42
CA ASP A 82 1.15 30.43 7.03
C ASP A 82 -0.35 30.18 7.19
N GLU A 83 -0.92 30.71 8.29
CA GLU A 83 -2.34 30.62 8.60
C GLU A 83 -3.22 31.24 7.49
N LYS A 84 -2.75 32.32 6.85
CA LYS A 84 -3.50 32.98 5.79
C LYS A 84 -3.60 32.08 4.56
N SER A 85 -2.47 31.57 4.05
CA SER A 85 -2.48 30.61 2.94
C SER A 85 -3.27 29.35 3.27
N ALA A 86 -3.16 28.85 4.50
CA ALA A 86 -3.95 27.70 4.94
C ALA A 86 -5.45 28.02 4.89
N SER A 87 -5.87 29.20 5.33
CA SER A 87 -7.29 29.63 5.35
C SER A 87 -7.90 29.81 3.96
N GLU A 88 -7.13 30.35 3.02
CA GLU A 88 -7.60 30.68 1.66
C GLU A 88 -7.76 29.46 0.75
N ARG A 89 -7.01 28.38 1.00
CA ARG A 89 -7.09 27.16 0.18
C ARG A 89 -8.23 26.23 0.63
N PRO A 90 -8.95 25.62 -0.34
CA PRO A 90 -10.08 24.73 -0.03
C PRO A 90 -9.65 23.44 0.69
N LEU A 91 -8.42 22.96 0.39
CA LEU A 91 -7.88 21.73 0.94
C LEU A 91 -6.65 22.02 1.80
N VAL A 92 -6.53 21.34 2.94
CA VAL A 92 -5.36 21.41 3.82
C VAL A 92 -4.85 19.99 4.06
N ALA A 93 -3.62 19.72 3.63
CA ALA A 93 -2.94 18.44 3.83
C ALA A 93 -1.84 18.57 4.89
N ARG A 94 -1.64 17.53 5.70
CA ARG A 94 -0.62 17.48 6.76
C ARG A 94 -0.18 16.05 7.03
N PHE A 95 1.05 15.91 7.50
CA PHE A 95 1.58 14.65 8.00
C PHE A 95 1.45 14.61 9.52
N LEU A 96 0.95 13.52 10.08
CA LEU A 96 0.71 13.38 11.51
C LEU A 96 1.26 12.04 12.01
N ASP A 97 1.96 12.09 13.14
CA ASP A 97 2.32 10.89 13.91
C ASP A 97 1.41 10.77 15.13
N THR A 98 0.36 9.97 15.00
CA THR A 98 -0.58 9.73 16.10
C THR A 98 0.04 8.75 17.09
N GLN A 99 0.39 9.25 18.27
CA GLN A 99 1.00 8.47 19.35
C GLN A 99 0.02 7.45 19.92
N LEU A 100 0.47 6.22 20.10
CA LEU A 100 -0.32 5.12 20.67
C LEU A 100 0.22 4.76 22.07
N PRO A 101 -0.66 4.25 22.97
CA PRO A 101 -0.21 3.70 24.24
C PRO A 101 0.85 2.61 24.06
N SER A 102 1.96 2.73 24.77
CA SER A 102 3.06 1.75 24.78
C SER A 102 3.88 1.86 26.06
N ASP A 103 4.62 0.79 26.39
CA ASP A 103 5.47 0.75 27.59
C ASP A 103 6.60 1.79 27.55
N THR A 104 7.00 2.21 26.34
CA THR A 104 7.98 3.28 26.12
C THR A 104 7.28 4.43 25.40
N GLU A 105 7.00 5.50 26.13
CA GLU A 105 6.37 6.71 25.56
C GLU A 105 7.10 7.19 24.30
N GLY A 106 6.33 7.50 23.25
CA GLY A 106 6.85 7.92 21.94
C GLY A 106 7.32 6.78 21.02
N SER A 107 7.41 5.55 21.51
CA SER A 107 7.97 4.42 20.72
C SER A 107 7.00 3.78 19.73
N LEU A 108 5.70 4.11 19.84
CA LEU A 108 4.65 3.53 19.02
C LEU A 108 3.71 4.63 18.54
N TYR A 109 3.62 4.77 17.22
CA TYR A 109 2.78 5.74 16.56
C TYR A 109 2.36 5.20 15.18
N ILE A 110 1.20 5.68 14.71
CA ILE A 110 0.77 5.51 13.32
C ILE A 110 0.95 6.84 12.61
N HIS A 111 1.78 6.81 11.57
CA HIS A 111 1.98 7.89 10.63
C HIS A 111 0.80 7.94 9.65
N GLU A 112 0.33 9.14 9.34
CA GLU A 112 -0.71 9.37 8.35
C GLU A 112 -0.48 10.63 7.52
N LEU A 113 -0.89 10.57 6.26
CA LEU A 113 -1.24 11.75 5.47
C LEU A 113 -2.74 12.04 5.68
N GLU A 114 -3.03 13.16 6.32
CA GLU A 114 -4.38 13.68 6.48
C GLU A 114 -4.61 14.82 5.49
N ILE A 115 -5.68 14.77 4.71
CA ILE A 115 -6.15 15.90 3.91
C ILE A 115 -7.59 16.24 4.26
N THR A 116 -7.84 17.52 4.53
CA THR A 116 -9.15 18.04 4.91
C THR A 116 -9.69 18.95 3.83
N ASN A 117 -10.89 18.67 3.34
CA ASN A 117 -11.71 19.58 2.57
C ASN A 117 -12.63 20.34 3.51
N LYS A 118 -12.48 21.67 3.52
CA LYS A 118 -13.22 22.59 4.38
C LYS A 118 -14.06 23.60 3.58
N THR A 119 -14.34 23.29 2.31
CA THR A 119 -15.09 24.18 1.41
C THR A 119 -16.50 24.47 1.92
N ASN A 120 -17.15 23.51 2.59
CA ASN A 120 -18.42 23.75 3.25
C ASN A 120 -18.57 22.93 4.53
N THR A 121 -18.22 23.51 5.68
CA THR A 121 -18.36 22.85 6.99
C THR A 121 -19.80 22.80 7.51
N SER A 122 -20.79 23.33 6.77
CA SER A 122 -22.22 23.26 7.17
C SER A 122 -22.84 21.89 6.87
N VAL A 123 -22.24 21.09 5.99
CA VAL A 123 -22.69 19.71 5.72
C VAL A 123 -22.04 18.75 6.72
N PRO A 124 -22.65 17.57 7.00
CA PRO A 124 -22.09 16.60 7.93
C PRO A 124 -20.65 16.24 7.57
N LYS A 125 -19.76 16.18 8.56
CA LYS A 125 -18.38 15.75 8.35
C LYS A 125 -18.36 14.27 7.90
N LYS A 126 -17.53 13.96 6.90
CA LYS A 126 -17.20 12.59 6.51
C LYS A 126 -15.73 12.30 6.74
N ASP A 127 -15.43 11.09 7.21
CA ASP A 127 -14.07 10.59 7.37
C ASP A 127 -13.91 9.38 6.44
N LEU A 128 -12.84 9.37 5.64
CA LEU A 128 -12.46 8.27 4.76
C LEU A 128 -11.08 7.76 5.20
N VAL A 129 -10.97 6.48 5.54
CA VAL A 129 -9.71 5.85 5.94
C VAL A 129 -9.20 4.98 4.81
N VAL A 130 -7.93 5.12 4.45
CA VAL A 130 -7.25 4.35 3.40
C VAL A 130 -6.09 3.57 4.02
N ILE A 131 -6.12 2.25 3.87
CA ILE A 131 -5.14 1.32 4.43
C ILE A 131 -4.42 0.60 3.29
N HIS A 132 -3.11 0.83 3.19
CA HIS A 132 -2.28 0.29 2.13
C HIS A 132 -1.96 -1.22 2.33
N GLY A 133 -1.49 -1.88 1.26
CA GLY A 133 -1.04 -3.27 1.27
C GLY A 133 0.40 -3.49 1.72
N TYR A 134 0.83 -4.75 1.71
CA TYR A 134 2.25 -5.08 1.89
C TYR A 134 3.09 -4.34 0.85
N MET A 135 4.27 -3.86 1.26
CA MET A 135 5.18 -3.15 0.36
C MET A 135 4.61 -1.87 -0.28
N ALA A 136 3.58 -1.29 0.34
CA ALA A 136 3.07 0.02 0.02
C ALA A 136 3.19 0.95 1.24
N ALA A 137 2.82 2.20 1.02
CA ALA A 137 2.71 3.24 2.03
C ALA A 137 1.82 4.39 1.48
N SER A 138 1.52 5.37 2.32
CA SER A 138 0.75 6.59 2.01
C SER A 138 1.13 7.23 0.67
N GLY A 139 2.41 7.41 0.40
CA GLY A 139 2.93 8.05 -0.82
C GLY A 139 2.50 7.40 -2.13
N TYR A 140 2.03 6.15 -2.14
CA TYR A 140 1.51 5.50 -3.34
C TYR A 140 0.06 5.90 -3.66
N PHE A 141 -0.64 6.59 -2.76
CA PHE A 141 -1.97 7.13 -3.04
C PHE A 141 -1.92 8.55 -3.63
N LEU A 142 -0.75 9.05 -4.04
CA LEU A 142 -0.52 10.43 -4.47
C LEU A 142 -1.51 11.00 -5.51
N LYS A 143 -2.04 10.19 -6.44
CA LYS A 143 -3.04 10.60 -7.44
C LYS A 143 -4.50 10.50 -6.98
N ASN A 144 -4.71 9.97 -5.78
CA ASN A 144 -6.03 9.63 -5.27
C ASN A 144 -6.43 10.63 -4.19
N VAL A 145 -5.52 10.95 -3.28
CA VAL A 145 -5.81 11.70 -2.05
C VAL A 145 -6.46 13.07 -2.29
N GLU A 146 -5.92 13.87 -3.23
CA GLU A 146 -6.48 15.19 -3.54
C GLU A 146 -7.89 15.09 -4.16
N GLN A 147 -8.07 14.19 -5.12
CA GLN A 147 -9.35 13.99 -5.79
C GLN A 147 -10.39 13.45 -4.81
N LEU A 148 -10.03 12.40 -4.05
CA LEU A 148 -10.89 11.84 -3.02
C LEU A 148 -11.31 12.94 -2.06
N ALA A 149 -10.40 13.69 -1.44
CA ALA A 149 -10.75 14.80 -0.54
C ALA A 149 -11.70 15.84 -1.16
N SER A 150 -11.52 16.13 -2.45
CA SER A 150 -12.33 17.09 -3.20
C SER A 150 -13.75 16.60 -3.52
N SER A 151 -14.03 15.31 -3.37
CA SER A 151 -15.32 14.71 -3.77
C SER A 151 -16.46 14.97 -2.78
N TYR A 152 -16.16 15.47 -1.58
CA TYR A 152 -17.16 15.85 -0.60
C TYR A 152 -16.74 17.12 0.21
N PRO A 153 -17.61 18.14 0.37
CA PRO A 153 -17.20 19.47 0.86
C PRO A 153 -16.71 19.58 2.31
N ASN A 154 -17.04 18.60 3.17
CA ASN A 154 -16.59 18.52 4.57
C ASN A 154 -16.02 17.13 4.82
N MET A 155 -14.90 16.82 4.19
CA MET A 155 -14.29 15.49 4.26
C MET A 155 -12.88 15.54 4.80
N VAL A 156 -12.53 14.53 5.58
CA VAL A 156 -11.15 14.24 5.95
C VAL A 156 -10.79 12.87 5.39
N VAL A 157 -9.72 12.81 4.61
CA VAL A 157 -9.14 11.56 4.12
C VAL A 157 -7.89 11.27 4.94
N HIS A 158 -7.85 10.10 5.57
CA HIS A 158 -6.75 9.57 6.36
C HIS A 158 -6.07 8.45 5.58
N VAL A 159 -4.86 8.67 5.09
CA VAL A 159 -4.05 7.59 4.49
C VAL A 159 -2.99 7.19 5.49
N ILE A 160 -3.15 6.02 6.09
CA ILE A 160 -2.32 5.59 7.21
C ILE A 160 -1.27 4.58 6.78
N ASP A 161 -0.08 4.67 7.37
CA ASP A 161 0.94 3.64 7.28
C ASP A 161 0.74 2.60 8.37
N LEU A 162 0.65 1.32 7.99
CA LEU A 162 0.54 0.23 8.96
C LEU A 162 1.81 0.13 9.83
N PRO A 163 1.72 -0.33 11.09
CA PRO A 163 2.89 -0.51 11.94
C PRO A 163 3.96 -1.41 11.29
N GLY A 164 5.19 -0.92 11.17
CA GLY A 164 6.27 -1.59 10.45
C GLY A 164 6.39 -1.23 8.96
N PHE A 165 5.54 -0.35 8.45
CA PHE A 165 5.54 0.14 7.07
C PHE A 165 5.69 1.66 7.02
N GLY A 166 6.03 2.17 5.82
CA GLY A 166 6.12 3.60 5.57
C GLY A 166 6.94 4.35 6.62
N ASN A 167 6.39 5.45 7.10
CA ASN A 167 6.97 6.29 8.16
C ASN A 167 6.40 6.00 9.55
N SER A 168 5.46 5.05 9.68
CA SER A 168 4.94 4.55 10.96
C SER A 168 6.03 3.91 11.83
N ALA A 169 5.75 3.82 13.13
CA ALA A 169 6.64 3.13 14.06
C ALA A 169 6.89 1.68 13.62
N ARG A 170 8.12 1.21 13.86
CA ARG A 170 8.64 -0.11 13.54
C ARG A 170 9.00 -0.86 14.82
N PRO A 171 8.02 -1.15 15.70
CA PRO A 171 8.26 -1.87 16.96
C PRO A 171 8.69 -3.32 16.69
N LYS A 172 9.31 -3.95 17.69
CA LYS A 172 9.72 -5.35 17.54
C LYS A 172 8.48 -6.25 17.46
N PHE A 173 8.47 -7.14 16.47
CA PHE A 173 7.36 -8.09 16.33
C PHE A 173 7.46 -9.22 17.37
N PRO A 174 6.35 -9.61 18.03
CA PRO A 174 6.42 -10.60 19.09
C PRO A 174 6.86 -11.97 18.59
N SER A 175 7.93 -12.53 19.17
CA SER A 175 8.52 -13.79 18.69
C SER A 175 7.59 -15.00 18.81
N GLN A 176 6.68 -14.99 19.79
CA GLN A 176 5.67 -16.03 19.96
C GLN A 176 4.67 -16.10 18.79
N LEU A 177 4.46 -14.97 18.09
CA LEU A 177 3.62 -14.91 16.90
C LEU A 177 4.37 -15.37 15.63
N LEU A 178 5.68 -15.65 15.72
CA LEU A 178 6.50 -16.09 14.60
C LEU A 178 6.85 -17.57 14.61
N LYS A 179 6.93 -18.18 15.80
CA LYS A 179 7.40 -19.55 15.98
C LYS A 179 6.44 -20.33 16.85
N LEU A 180 6.06 -21.51 16.37
CA LEU A 180 5.34 -22.51 17.15
C LEU A 180 6.29 -23.68 17.48
N PRO A 181 6.06 -24.37 18.60
CA PRO A 181 6.77 -25.62 18.88
C PRO A 181 6.41 -26.69 17.84
N SER A 182 7.32 -27.66 17.61
CA SER A 182 7.06 -28.75 16.65
C SER A 182 5.85 -29.62 17.01
N SER A 183 5.37 -29.54 18.25
CA SER A 183 4.19 -30.24 18.76
C SER A 183 2.89 -29.42 18.66
N ALA A 184 2.90 -28.27 17.98
CA ALA A 184 1.74 -27.39 17.87
C ALA A 184 0.59 -28.06 17.11
N SER A 185 -0.62 -27.85 17.61
CA SER A 185 -1.87 -28.27 16.97
C SER A 185 -2.30 -27.28 15.88
N VAL A 186 -3.28 -27.68 15.07
CA VAL A 186 -3.94 -26.78 14.11
C VAL A 186 -4.55 -25.56 14.82
N LEU A 187 -5.11 -25.76 16.02
CA LEU A 187 -5.67 -24.67 16.81
C LEU A 187 -4.58 -23.68 17.24
N ASP A 188 -3.37 -24.16 17.58
CA ASP A 188 -2.23 -23.30 17.90
C ASP A 188 -1.78 -22.48 16.68
N GLU A 189 -1.83 -23.07 15.47
CA GLU A 189 -1.56 -22.35 14.22
C GLU A 189 -2.60 -21.24 13.96
N ILE A 190 -3.88 -21.55 14.13
CA ILE A 190 -4.96 -20.56 14.00
C ILE A 190 -4.79 -19.43 15.02
N ASN A 191 -4.51 -19.76 16.28
CA ASN A 191 -4.29 -18.78 17.36
C ASN A 191 -3.05 -17.91 17.10
N GLN A 192 -2.00 -18.47 16.52
CA GLN A 192 -0.82 -17.69 16.13
C GLN A 192 -1.16 -16.67 15.03
N ILE A 193 -1.88 -17.10 13.98
CA ILE A 193 -2.21 -16.23 12.84
C ILE A 193 -3.18 -15.14 13.28
N THR A 194 -4.22 -15.48 14.01
CA THR A 194 -5.18 -14.50 14.58
C THR A 194 -4.49 -13.55 15.57
N GLY A 195 -3.57 -14.04 16.40
CA GLY A 195 -2.75 -13.18 17.26
C GLY A 195 -1.84 -12.22 16.47
N ALA A 196 -1.34 -12.64 15.30
CA ALA A 196 -0.60 -11.78 14.38
C ALA A 196 -1.51 -10.74 13.71
N GLU A 197 -2.75 -11.08 13.35
CA GLU A 197 -3.75 -10.15 12.83
C GLU A 197 -4.13 -9.10 13.89
N ASP A 198 -4.50 -9.57 15.09
CA ASP A 198 -4.81 -8.78 16.28
C ASP A 198 -3.73 -7.76 16.58
N TRP A 199 -2.46 -8.15 16.45
CA TRP A 199 -1.35 -7.25 16.69
C TRP A 199 -1.39 -5.98 15.80
N PHE A 200 -1.88 -6.07 14.56
CA PHE A 200 -2.08 -4.92 13.68
C PHE A 200 -3.41 -4.21 13.95
N ILE A 201 -4.52 -4.95 13.96
CA ILE A 201 -5.86 -4.35 14.02
C ILE A 201 -6.14 -3.68 15.37
N ASP A 202 -5.52 -4.15 16.45
CA ASP A 202 -5.62 -3.50 17.76
C ASP A 202 -4.92 -2.14 17.76
N LYS A 203 -3.82 -1.98 17.01
CA LYS A 203 -3.14 -0.68 16.85
C LYS A 203 -3.94 0.27 15.97
N LEU A 204 -4.61 -0.26 14.95
CA LEU A 204 -5.57 0.53 14.18
C LEU A 204 -6.72 1.04 15.06
N GLU A 205 -7.24 0.18 15.95
CA GLU A 205 -8.28 0.60 16.89
C GLU A 205 -7.77 1.68 17.85
N LEU A 206 -6.55 1.53 18.40
CA LEU A 206 -5.93 2.56 19.24
C LEU A 206 -5.77 3.89 18.49
N TRP A 207 -5.35 3.84 17.22
CA TRP A 207 -5.27 5.02 16.36
C TRP A 207 -6.65 5.65 16.15
N ARG A 208 -7.67 4.85 15.79
CA ARG A 208 -9.04 5.33 15.60
C ARG A 208 -9.57 6.03 16.86
N LEU A 209 -9.35 5.41 18.03
CA LEU A 209 -9.73 5.96 19.32
C LEU A 209 -9.02 7.29 19.59
N ALA A 210 -7.72 7.39 19.32
CA ALA A 210 -6.95 8.62 19.48
C ALA A 210 -7.42 9.74 18.54
N LYS A 211 -7.86 9.39 17.32
CA LYS A 211 -8.46 10.32 16.35
C LYS A 211 -9.92 10.66 16.67
N GLY A 212 -10.56 9.93 17.58
CA GLY A 212 -11.96 10.11 17.94
C GLY A 212 -12.95 9.78 16.81
N LEU A 213 -12.57 8.91 15.87
CA LEU A 213 -13.42 8.57 14.72
C LEU A 213 -14.55 7.64 15.15
N LYS A 214 -15.79 8.14 15.17
CA LYS A 214 -16.97 7.35 15.54
C LYS A 214 -17.58 6.59 14.37
N GLN A 215 -17.42 7.11 13.16
CA GLN A 215 -17.87 6.51 11.93
C GLN A 215 -16.96 6.97 10.79
N PHE A 216 -16.62 6.07 9.87
CA PHE A 216 -15.82 6.38 8.69
C PHE A 216 -16.11 5.40 7.55
N ASP A 217 -15.86 5.84 6.32
CA ASP A 217 -15.81 4.99 5.14
C ASP A 217 -14.39 4.40 5.02
N LEU A 218 -14.25 3.17 4.50
CA LEU A 218 -12.97 2.45 4.51
C LEU A 218 -12.57 1.98 3.12
N ILE A 219 -11.30 2.20 2.75
CA ILE A 219 -10.63 1.59 1.61
C ILE A 219 -9.46 0.77 2.14
N GLY A 220 -9.42 -0.51 1.81
CA GLY A 220 -8.29 -1.38 2.14
C GLY A 220 -7.70 -1.98 0.87
N HIS A 221 -6.38 -1.93 0.72
CA HIS A 221 -5.66 -2.54 -0.40
C HIS A 221 -4.91 -3.79 0.00
N SER A 222 -5.03 -4.89 -0.75
CA SER A 222 -4.18 -6.09 -0.59
C SER A 222 -4.17 -6.63 0.85
N MET A 223 -3.01 -6.75 1.49
CA MET A 223 -2.87 -7.09 2.91
C MET A 223 -3.66 -6.13 3.83
N GLY A 224 -3.72 -4.84 3.49
CA GLY A 224 -4.52 -3.85 4.21
C GLY A 224 -6.02 -4.13 4.10
N ALA A 225 -6.50 -4.64 2.96
CA ALA A 225 -7.89 -5.08 2.81
C ALA A 225 -8.19 -6.31 3.69
N TYR A 226 -7.27 -7.29 3.71
CA TYR A 226 -7.37 -8.47 4.56
C TYR A 226 -7.43 -8.09 6.05
N LEU A 227 -6.50 -7.26 6.52
CA LEU A 227 -6.48 -6.79 7.90
C LEU A 227 -7.71 -5.92 8.23
N SER A 228 -8.18 -5.10 7.28
CA SER A 228 -9.42 -4.33 7.42
C SER A 228 -10.64 -5.23 7.62
N SER A 229 -10.73 -6.35 6.89
CA SER A 229 -11.79 -7.35 7.09
C SER A 229 -11.73 -7.96 8.49
N CYS A 230 -10.54 -8.32 8.99
CA CYS A 230 -10.34 -8.79 10.36
C CYS A 230 -10.74 -7.72 11.39
N TYR A 231 -10.34 -6.47 11.17
CA TYR A 231 -10.70 -5.32 11.99
C TYR A 231 -12.22 -5.13 12.06
N LEU A 232 -12.92 -5.23 10.93
CA LEU A 232 -14.38 -5.14 10.88
C LEU A 232 -15.03 -6.22 11.78
N MET A 233 -14.63 -7.48 11.63
CA MET A 233 -15.19 -8.58 12.42
C MET A 233 -14.98 -8.42 13.93
N LYS A 234 -13.90 -7.76 14.36
CA LYS A 234 -13.56 -7.56 15.77
C LYS A 234 -14.14 -6.28 16.38
N TYR A 235 -14.10 -5.17 15.62
CA TYR A 235 -14.32 -3.83 16.16
C TYR A 235 -15.50 -3.07 15.54
N ASN A 236 -16.07 -3.49 14.40
CA ASN A 236 -17.03 -2.64 13.70
C ASN A 236 -18.29 -2.35 14.52
N LYS A 237 -18.80 -3.34 15.25
CA LYS A 237 -19.99 -3.21 16.08
C LYS A 237 -19.63 -2.69 17.47
N GLN A 238 -20.10 -1.50 17.78
CA GLN A 238 -19.87 -0.84 19.06
C GLN A 238 -20.86 -1.32 20.11
N SER A 239 -20.56 -1.05 21.39
CA SER A 239 -21.39 -1.46 22.53
C SER A 239 -22.82 -0.88 22.51
N ASP A 240 -23.02 0.27 21.87
CA ASP A 240 -24.32 0.92 21.69
C ASP A 240 -25.08 0.40 20.47
N GLY A 241 -24.53 -0.58 19.74
CA GLY A 241 -25.09 -1.16 18.52
C GLY A 241 -24.75 -0.39 17.25
N SER A 242 -24.06 0.75 17.35
CA SER A 242 -23.59 1.51 16.18
C SER A 242 -22.49 0.77 15.41
N LEU A 243 -22.35 1.07 14.12
CA LEU A 243 -21.29 0.54 13.25
C LEU A 243 -20.28 1.63 12.94
N LEU A 244 -18.99 1.33 13.09
CA LEU A 244 -17.90 2.22 12.71
C LEU A 244 -17.84 2.43 11.19
N VAL A 245 -18.01 1.36 10.43
CA VAL A 245 -17.91 1.30 8.97
C VAL A 245 -19.18 0.66 8.40
N GLN A 246 -19.84 1.39 7.51
CA GLN A 246 -21.00 0.90 6.77
C GLN A 246 -20.70 0.65 5.28
N LYS A 247 -19.63 1.25 4.77
CA LYS A 247 -19.17 1.08 3.39
C LYS A 247 -17.68 0.74 3.37
N PHE A 248 -17.32 -0.33 2.66
CA PHE A 248 -15.94 -0.80 2.59
C PHE A 248 -15.56 -1.17 1.15
N ALA A 249 -14.54 -0.50 0.61
CA ALA A 249 -13.93 -0.85 -0.66
C ALA A 249 -12.74 -1.78 -0.45
N LEU A 250 -12.89 -3.03 -0.90
CA LEU A 250 -11.85 -4.04 -0.92
C LEU A 250 -11.11 -3.95 -2.24
N VAL A 251 -9.87 -3.47 -2.19
CA VAL A 251 -9.05 -3.18 -3.36
C VAL A 251 -7.98 -4.26 -3.49
N SER A 252 -8.11 -5.13 -4.48
CA SER A 252 -7.25 -6.29 -4.73
C SER A 252 -6.96 -7.08 -3.43
N PRO A 253 -7.99 -7.46 -2.65
CA PRO A 253 -7.79 -8.02 -1.31
C PRO A 253 -6.95 -9.30 -1.35
N MET A 254 -6.01 -9.38 -0.42
CA MET A 254 -5.23 -10.61 -0.22
C MET A 254 -6.10 -11.68 0.45
N GLY A 255 -5.91 -12.93 0.04
CA GLY A 255 -6.39 -14.07 0.81
C GLY A 255 -7.91 -14.29 0.78
N THR A 256 -8.54 -14.06 -0.36
CA THR A 256 -9.99 -14.21 -0.52
C THR A 256 -10.47 -15.65 -0.62
N GLU A 257 -9.72 -16.47 -1.34
CA GLU A 257 -10.12 -17.81 -1.74
C GLU A 257 -9.57 -18.89 -0.82
N PRO A 258 -10.30 -20.00 -0.69
CA PRO A 258 -9.78 -21.18 -0.04
C PRO A 258 -8.68 -21.84 -0.86
N SER A 259 -7.79 -22.53 -0.16
CA SER A 259 -6.73 -23.36 -0.75
C SER A 259 -6.53 -24.61 0.08
N GLU A 260 -5.74 -25.56 -0.43
CA GLU A 260 -5.29 -26.74 0.31
C GLU A 260 -4.54 -26.44 1.62
N LEU A 261 -4.08 -25.20 1.79
CA LEU A 261 -3.41 -24.70 2.99
C LEU A 261 -4.37 -24.08 4.00
N SER A 262 -5.66 -23.97 3.68
CA SER A 262 -6.67 -23.49 4.63
C SER A 262 -6.67 -24.34 5.89
N LEU A 263 -6.65 -23.66 7.04
CA LEU A 263 -6.75 -24.29 8.35
C LEU A 263 -8.21 -24.49 8.80
N ILE A 264 -9.18 -23.92 8.08
CA ILE A 264 -10.59 -23.91 8.47
C ILE A 264 -11.36 -25.04 7.80
N ASN A 265 -11.36 -25.10 6.46
CA ASN A 265 -12.05 -26.15 5.71
C ASN A 265 -11.08 -26.89 4.78
N LYS A 266 -10.58 -28.04 5.25
CA LYS A 266 -9.78 -28.94 4.41
C LYS A 266 -10.71 -29.78 3.53
N GLY A 267 -11.13 -29.26 2.37
CA GLY A 267 -11.60 -30.13 1.27
C GLY A 267 -12.81 -29.69 0.42
N ASP A 268 -13.61 -28.71 0.82
CA ASP A 268 -14.89 -28.45 0.13
C ASP A 268 -14.81 -27.48 -1.06
N PHE A 269 -13.75 -26.65 -1.14
CA PHE A 269 -13.54 -25.72 -2.25
C PHE A 269 -12.04 -25.63 -2.57
N GLN A 270 -11.53 -26.53 -3.42
CA GLN A 270 -10.20 -26.39 -4.01
C GLN A 270 -10.33 -25.60 -5.32
N PHE A 271 -9.90 -24.34 -5.33
CA PHE A 271 -9.70 -23.63 -6.58
C PHE A 271 -8.43 -24.13 -7.26
N ASP A 272 -8.55 -24.53 -8.53
CA ASP A 272 -7.39 -24.93 -9.32
C ASP A 272 -6.56 -23.68 -9.65
N HIS A 273 -5.51 -23.47 -8.86
CA HIS A 273 -4.55 -22.37 -9.02
C HIS A 273 -3.72 -22.49 -10.31
N SER A 274 -3.85 -23.57 -11.09
CA SER A 274 -3.11 -23.72 -12.36
C SER A 274 -3.53 -22.72 -13.44
N GLU A 275 -4.72 -22.09 -13.31
CA GLU A 275 -5.22 -21.10 -14.25
C GLU A 275 -4.85 -19.64 -13.90
N VAL A 276 -4.55 -19.30 -12.64
CA VAL A 276 -4.19 -17.94 -12.23
C VAL A 276 -2.67 -17.79 -12.27
N GLN A 277 -2.15 -17.63 -13.49
CA GLN A 277 -0.72 -17.45 -13.75
C GLN A 277 -0.31 -16.00 -13.59
N SER A 278 0.17 -15.64 -12.41
CA SER A 278 0.88 -14.39 -12.20
C SER A 278 2.01 -14.62 -11.20
N ASN A 279 3.23 -14.28 -11.62
CA ASN A 279 4.41 -14.38 -10.77
C ASN A 279 4.60 -13.01 -10.09
N PRO A 280 4.55 -12.90 -8.75
CA PRO A 280 4.81 -11.66 -8.02
C PRO A 280 6.18 -11.05 -8.37
N LEU A 281 7.16 -11.91 -8.67
CA LEU A 281 8.48 -11.51 -9.15
C LEU A 281 8.44 -10.97 -10.58
N LYS A 282 7.47 -11.40 -11.40
CA LYS A 282 7.24 -10.89 -12.75
C LYS A 282 6.62 -9.49 -12.71
N GLU A 283 5.76 -9.12 -11.77
CA GLU A 283 5.35 -7.71 -11.65
C GLU A 283 6.52 -6.82 -11.16
N LEU A 284 7.35 -7.36 -10.26
CA LEU A 284 8.61 -6.72 -9.82
C LEU A 284 9.64 -6.52 -10.94
N LEU A 285 9.54 -7.29 -12.03
CA LEU A 285 10.49 -7.31 -13.16
C LEU A 285 9.87 -6.95 -14.53
N ALA A 286 8.55 -6.91 -14.66
CA ALA A 286 7.82 -6.80 -15.92
C ALA A 286 6.65 -5.82 -15.78
N ALA A 287 6.99 -4.55 -15.94
CA ALA A 287 6.14 -3.59 -16.65
C ALA A 287 6.70 -3.40 -18.06
N GLN A 288 6.92 -4.50 -18.79
CA GLN A 288 7.10 -4.48 -20.23
C GLN A 288 5.79 -4.92 -20.82
N ASP A 289 5.00 -3.94 -21.26
CA ASP A 289 4.31 -3.97 -22.55
C ASP A 289 3.63 -2.62 -22.71
N ASN A 290 4.27 -1.74 -23.48
CA ASN A 290 3.61 -0.81 -24.39
C ASN A 290 4.66 -0.36 -25.41
N GLU A 291 4.22 -0.30 -26.66
CA GLU A 291 5.00 -0.39 -27.89
C GLU A 291 6.17 0.62 -28.02
N HIS A 292 7.19 0.22 -28.80
CA HIS A 292 8.33 1.00 -29.30
C HIS A 292 9.56 1.18 -28.38
N ASN A 293 10.45 0.17 -28.38
CA ASN A 293 11.84 0.29 -28.86
C ASN A 293 12.63 -1.00 -28.55
N GLY A 294 13.24 -1.58 -29.60
CA GLY A 294 13.83 -2.92 -29.63
C GLY A 294 14.66 -3.33 -28.40
N ILE A 295 14.21 -4.39 -27.75
CA ILE A 295 14.94 -5.13 -26.72
C ILE A 295 15.82 -6.17 -27.40
N ASN A 296 17.05 -6.28 -26.91
CA ASN A 296 18.08 -7.18 -27.41
C ASN A 296 17.60 -8.64 -27.33
N GLN A 297 17.40 -9.29 -28.50
CA GLN A 297 16.85 -10.65 -28.61
C GLN A 297 17.66 -11.70 -27.83
N ASP A 298 18.91 -11.43 -27.49
CA ASP A 298 19.78 -12.34 -26.74
C ASP A 298 19.41 -12.43 -25.25
N PHE A 299 18.84 -11.37 -24.66
CA PHE A 299 18.37 -11.40 -23.27
C PHE A 299 17.05 -12.17 -23.14
N VAL A 300 16.19 -12.07 -24.16
CA VAL A 300 14.93 -12.82 -24.26
C VAL A 300 15.21 -14.31 -24.53
N LYS A 301 16.14 -14.64 -25.43
CA LYS A 301 16.57 -16.03 -25.67
C LYS A 301 17.24 -16.66 -24.45
N LEU A 302 17.98 -15.90 -23.64
CA LEU A 302 18.56 -16.38 -22.39
C LEU A 302 17.46 -16.75 -21.38
N TRP A 303 16.37 -15.96 -21.33
CA TRP A 303 15.22 -16.20 -20.45
C TRP A 303 14.25 -17.28 -20.98
N GLU A 304 14.04 -17.39 -22.29
CA GLU A 304 13.26 -18.46 -22.92
C GLU A 304 13.94 -19.84 -22.75
N ARG A 305 15.28 -19.87 -22.83
CA ARG A 305 16.09 -21.08 -22.61
C ARG A 305 16.16 -21.48 -21.13
N LEU A 306 15.85 -20.57 -20.21
CA LEU A 306 15.78 -20.84 -18.77
C LEU A 306 14.45 -21.42 -18.30
N GLY A 307 13.39 -21.36 -19.13
CA GLY A 307 12.13 -22.06 -18.89
C GLY A 307 11.32 -21.53 -17.70
N ARG A 308 10.00 -21.47 -17.88
CA ARG A 308 8.93 -21.30 -16.86
C ARG A 308 9.40 -21.24 -15.40
N PRO A 309 9.17 -20.15 -14.64
CA PRO A 309 8.96 -20.32 -13.22
C PRO A 309 7.54 -20.87 -13.05
N LYS A 310 7.43 -22.22 -12.97
CA LYS A 310 6.66 -22.74 -11.84
C LYS A 310 7.32 -22.12 -10.61
N PHE A 311 6.62 -21.60 -9.60
CA PHE A 311 7.32 -21.37 -8.32
C PHE A 311 8.00 -22.69 -8.01
N PRO A 312 9.35 -22.75 -8.07
CA PRO A 312 9.97 -24.04 -7.97
C PRO A 312 9.64 -24.48 -6.54
N ASN A 313 9.44 -25.79 -6.34
CA ASN A 313 9.50 -26.40 -5.02
C ASN A 313 10.96 -26.29 -4.55
N ASN A 314 11.42 -25.04 -4.40
CA ASN A 314 12.80 -24.65 -4.24
C ASN A 314 12.99 -24.59 -2.75
N VAL A 315 13.68 -25.61 -2.26
CA VAL A 315 14.04 -25.75 -0.86
C VAL A 315 14.59 -24.43 -0.33
N PHE A 316 15.29 -23.64 -1.15
CA PHE A 316 15.78 -22.30 -0.78
C PHE A 316 14.68 -21.29 -0.42
N LEU A 317 13.72 -21.01 -1.32
CA LEU A 317 12.64 -20.05 -1.07
C LEU A 317 11.77 -20.50 0.11
N ARG A 318 11.42 -21.80 0.15
CA ARG A 318 10.67 -22.38 1.26
C ARG A 318 11.45 -22.30 2.58
N THR A 319 12.78 -22.45 2.55
CA THR A 319 13.63 -22.33 3.73
C THR A 319 13.76 -20.90 4.22
N ILE A 320 13.90 -19.92 3.32
CA ILE A 320 13.93 -18.49 3.63
C ILE A 320 12.60 -18.04 4.26
N TRP A 321 11.48 -18.40 3.64
CA TRP A 321 10.14 -18.11 4.16
C TRP A 321 9.91 -18.77 5.53
N ARG A 322 10.32 -20.03 5.70
CA ARG A 322 10.25 -20.75 7.00
C ARG A 322 11.13 -20.10 8.07
N LYS A 323 12.23 -19.45 7.68
CA LYS A 323 13.10 -18.69 8.58
C LYS A 323 12.57 -17.28 8.88
N ASN A 324 11.39 -16.90 8.36
CA ASN A 324 10.80 -15.57 8.45
C ASN A 324 11.71 -14.49 7.84
N ILE A 325 12.44 -14.84 6.77
CA ILE A 325 13.26 -13.88 6.01
C ILE A 325 12.46 -13.50 4.76
N SER A 326 12.20 -12.22 4.55
CA SER A 326 11.45 -11.74 3.37
C SER A 326 12.38 -11.58 2.15
N PRO A 327 11.86 -11.63 0.91
CA PRO A 327 12.65 -11.34 -0.29
C PRO A 327 13.33 -9.95 -0.26
N PHE A 328 12.75 -8.97 0.42
CA PHE A 328 13.31 -7.62 0.54
C PHE A 328 14.47 -7.53 1.53
N GLN A 329 14.43 -8.30 2.62
CA GLN A 329 15.60 -8.46 3.48
C GLN A 329 16.81 -8.97 2.68
N VAL A 330 16.58 -9.89 1.73
CA VAL A 330 17.64 -10.38 0.84
C VAL A 330 18.13 -9.27 -0.11
N LEU A 331 17.23 -8.46 -0.66
CA LEU A 331 17.61 -7.33 -1.53
C LEU A 331 18.40 -6.26 -0.78
N GLN A 332 18.07 -5.96 0.47
CA GLN A 332 18.82 -5.01 1.31
C GLN A 332 20.24 -5.48 1.61
N TRP A 333 20.47 -6.79 1.69
CA TRP A 333 21.82 -7.34 1.86
C TRP A 333 22.74 -7.09 0.66
N LEU A 334 22.18 -6.73 -0.51
CA LEU A 334 22.97 -6.28 -1.66
C LEU A 334 23.58 -4.89 -1.44
N GLY A 335 23.27 -4.23 -0.33
CA GLY A 335 23.91 -3.00 0.11
C GLY A 335 23.70 -1.87 -0.88
N PRO A 336 24.76 -1.15 -1.28
CA PRO A 336 24.66 -0.04 -2.23
C PRO A 336 23.99 -0.36 -3.56
N PHE A 337 23.87 -1.62 -3.98
CA PHE A 337 23.17 -1.98 -5.22
C PHE A 337 21.64 -2.04 -5.08
N TYR A 338 21.13 -2.05 -3.84
CA TYR A 338 19.70 -2.14 -3.56
C TYR A 338 18.93 -0.96 -4.18
N SER A 339 19.41 0.28 -3.98
CA SER A 339 18.77 1.48 -4.54
C SER A 339 18.70 1.42 -6.09
N LYS A 340 19.77 0.97 -6.74
CA LYS A 340 19.83 0.80 -8.20
C LYS A 340 18.75 -0.18 -8.69
N ILE A 341 18.59 -1.32 -8.02
CA ILE A 341 17.54 -2.31 -8.37
C ILE A 341 16.15 -1.71 -8.18
N LEU A 342 15.91 -1.04 -7.06
CA LEU A 342 14.63 -0.38 -6.78
C LEU A 342 14.31 0.74 -7.77
N SER A 343 15.33 1.45 -8.26
CA SER A 343 15.15 2.50 -9.26
C SER A 343 14.71 1.97 -10.62
N LEU A 344 15.09 0.74 -10.99
CA LEU A 344 14.61 0.11 -12.23
C LEU A 344 13.09 -0.06 -12.14
N TRP A 345 12.62 -0.57 -11.00
CA TRP A 345 11.19 -0.70 -10.72
C TRP A 345 10.49 0.67 -10.73
N SER A 346 11.03 1.67 -10.02
CA SER A 346 10.40 3.00 -9.92
C SER A 346 10.30 3.69 -11.29
N PHE A 347 11.38 3.71 -12.07
CA PHE A 347 11.38 4.33 -13.41
C PHE A 347 10.47 3.62 -14.40
N GLN A 348 10.33 2.30 -14.26
CA GLN A 348 9.45 1.53 -15.14
C GLN A 348 7.98 1.69 -14.73
N ARG A 349 7.69 1.67 -13.43
CA ARG A 349 6.32 1.76 -12.89
C ARG A 349 5.72 3.15 -13.10
N PHE A 350 6.51 4.20 -12.88
CA PHE A 350 6.03 5.58 -12.86
C PHE A 350 6.32 6.36 -14.15
N HIS A 351 6.68 5.68 -15.26
CA HIS A 351 7.02 6.35 -16.52
C HIS A 351 5.91 7.25 -17.09
N ASN A 352 4.64 6.90 -16.85
CA ASN A 352 3.46 7.66 -17.29
C ASN A 352 2.94 8.64 -16.23
N LEU A 353 3.61 8.74 -15.07
CA LEU A 353 3.13 9.59 -13.98
C LEU A 353 3.46 11.06 -14.28
N GLN A 354 2.42 11.87 -14.50
CA GLN A 354 2.52 13.32 -14.64
C GLN A 354 2.23 14.00 -13.30
N SER A 355 2.55 15.28 -13.09
CA SER A 355 2.13 16.06 -11.91
C SER A 355 0.66 16.51 -12.03
N ASN A 356 -0.02 16.91 -10.95
CA ASN A 356 -1.39 17.49 -11.08
C ASN A 356 -1.34 18.98 -11.49
N SER A 357 -0.16 19.60 -11.51
CA SER A 357 0.06 20.95 -12.03
C SER A 357 -0.07 20.97 -13.56
N LYS A 358 -0.74 21.98 -14.11
CA LYS A 358 -1.11 22.12 -15.54
C LYS A 358 0.07 22.34 -16.51
N GLU A 359 1.30 21.97 -16.17
CA GLU A 359 2.47 22.12 -17.05
C GLU A 359 2.74 20.81 -17.80
N GLU A 360 2.19 20.75 -19.00
CA GLU A 360 1.92 19.53 -19.78
C GLU A 360 3.14 18.91 -20.50
N LEU A 361 4.39 19.33 -20.22
CA LEU A 361 5.53 18.86 -21.03
C LEU A 361 6.91 18.91 -20.33
N ALA A 362 6.96 18.79 -19.00
CA ALA A 362 8.24 18.67 -18.28
C ALA A 362 8.67 17.21 -18.14
N ASP A 363 9.98 16.96 -18.19
CA ASP A 363 10.59 15.65 -17.95
C ASP A 363 10.13 15.08 -16.59
N ASN A 364 9.22 14.09 -16.62
CA ASN A 364 8.69 13.41 -15.41
C ASN A 364 9.78 12.70 -14.58
N THR A 365 11.02 12.66 -15.06
CA THR A 365 12.17 12.10 -14.34
C THR A 365 12.31 12.65 -12.93
N GLU A 366 12.03 13.93 -12.68
CA GLU A 366 12.12 14.49 -11.33
C GLU A 366 11.09 13.86 -10.38
N LEU A 367 9.85 13.72 -10.82
CA LEU A 367 8.79 13.11 -10.01
C LEU A 367 9.07 11.62 -9.76
N ILE A 368 9.55 10.91 -10.77
CA ILE A 368 9.99 9.52 -10.65
C ILE A 368 11.14 9.40 -9.64
N LEU A 369 12.09 10.34 -9.65
CA LEU A 369 13.19 10.37 -8.68
C LEU A 369 12.68 10.63 -7.27
N LYS A 370 11.74 11.56 -7.06
CA LYS A 370 11.12 11.78 -5.74
C LYS A 370 10.39 10.53 -5.24
N LEU A 371 9.70 9.82 -6.12
CA LEU A 371 9.08 8.53 -5.79
C LEU A 371 10.11 7.48 -5.44
N HIS A 372 11.18 7.36 -6.23
CA HIS A 372 12.29 6.46 -5.93
C HIS A 372 12.91 6.78 -4.57
N ASP A 373 13.19 8.04 -4.28
CA ASP A 373 13.79 8.49 -3.02
C ASP A 373 12.88 8.17 -1.82
N TYR A 374 11.58 8.40 -1.98
CA TYR A 374 10.55 8.03 -1.02
C TYR A 374 10.50 6.51 -0.82
N SER A 375 10.31 5.72 -1.89
CA SER A 375 10.27 4.26 -1.87
C SER A 375 11.53 3.67 -1.21
N PHE A 376 12.72 4.15 -1.60
CA PHE A 376 13.97 3.74 -0.99
C PHE A 376 14.00 4.07 0.50
N SER A 377 13.53 5.25 0.90
CA SER A 377 13.52 5.66 2.31
C SER A 377 12.59 4.84 3.20
N ILE A 378 11.42 4.42 2.69
CA ILE A 378 10.46 3.63 3.47
C ILE A 378 10.83 2.15 3.49
N PHE A 379 11.45 1.64 2.43
CA PHE A 379 11.86 0.25 2.36
C PHE A 379 13.20 0.02 3.05
N ASN A 380 14.15 0.95 2.96
CA ASN A 380 15.47 0.86 3.58
C ASN A 380 15.46 1.29 5.05
N GLN A 381 14.58 0.70 5.85
CA GLN A 381 14.51 0.87 7.31
C GLN A 381 14.45 -0.49 8.00
N TYR A 382 14.45 -0.48 9.34
CA TYR A 382 14.29 -1.66 10.17
C TYR A 382 13.14 -2.56 9.70
N GLN A 383 13.49 -3.80 9.36
CA GLN A 383 12.55 -4.81 8.86
C GLN A 383 11.82 -5.44 10.05
N ALA A 384 10.64 -4.91 10.34
CA ALA A 384 9.91 -5.16 11.58
C ALA A 384 8.64 -6.01 11.36
N SER A 385 7.58 -5.71 12.12
CA SER A 385 6.27 -6.36 12.10
C SER A 385 5.70 -6.64 10.72
N GLY A 386 5.69 -5.66 9.82
CA GLY A 386 5.08 -5.80 8.49
C GLY A 386 5.66 -6.96 7.67
N GLU A 387 6.99 -7.01 7.60
CA GLU A 387 7.76 -8.00 6.84
C GLU A 387 7.72 -9.39 7.45
N LEU A 388 7.65 -9.46 8.79
CA LEU A 388 7.66 -10.73 9.51
C LEU A 388 6.25 -11.34 9.56
N ALA A 389 5.22 -10.53 9.73
CA ALA A 389 3.84 -10.99 9.88
C ALA A 389 3.25 -11.55 8.59
N ILE A 390 3.61 -11.00 7.42
CA ILE A 390 3.10 -11.53 6.14
C ILE A 390 3.47 -13.00 5.95
N THR A 391 4.62 -13.45 6.46
CA THR A 391 5.04 -14.86 6.42
C THR A 391 4.14 -15.79 7.24
N LYS A 392 3.26 -15.23 8.09
CA LYS A 392 2.23 -15.95 8.85
C LYS A 392 0.88 -15.94 8.15
N PHE A 393 0.49 -14.82 7.54
CA PHE A 393 -0.81 -14.70 6.87
C PHE A 393 -0.89 -15.58 5.62
N ILE A 394 0.20 -15.59 4.84
CA ILE A 394 0.29 -16.30 3.55
C ILE A 394 1.51 -17.21 3.47
N ASN A 395 1.42 -18.20 2.58
CA ASN A 395 2.58 -18.99 2.19
C ASN A 395 3.41 -18.27 1.10
N HIS A 396 4.50 -18.90 0.64
CA HIS A 396 5.34 -18.40 -0.45
C HIS A 396 4.66 -18.27 -1.83
N GLU A 397 3.47 -18.85 -2.01
CA GLU A 397 2.63 -18.75 -3.20
C GLU A 397 1.50 -17.73 -3.00
N ILE A 398 1.52 -16.99 -1.88
CA ILE A 398 0.55 -15.95 -1.54
C ILE A 398 -0.84 -16.52 -1.23
N LEU A 399 -0.90 -17.80 -0.90
CA LEU A 399 -2.11 -18.48 -0.46
C LEU A 399 -2.36 -18.22 1.02
N PRO A 400 -3.58 -17.80 1.42
CA PRO A 400 -3.92 -17.54 2.80
C PRO A 400 -4.04 -18.84 3.60
N ARG A 401 -3.66 -18.76 4.87
CA ARG A 401 -3.93 -19.84 5.84
C ARG A 401 -5.31 -19.74 6.47
N LEU A 402 -5.85 -18.52 6.58
CA LEU A 402 -7.19 -18.21 7.08
C LEU A 402 -7.94 -17.35 6.04
N PRO A 403 -8.45 -17.97 4.96
CA PRO A 403 -9.08 -17.24 3.86
C PRO A 403 -10.35 -16.50 4.30
N LEU A 404 -10.58 -15.31 3.74
CA LEU A 404 -11.74 -14.46 4.08
C LEU A 404 -13.07 -15.18 3.81
N SER A 405 -13.17 -15.93 2.71
CA SER A 405 -14.38 -16.66 2.31
C SER A 405 -14.84 -17.74 3.29
N GLU A 406 -13.95 -18.28 4.13
CA GLU A 406 -14.26 -19.41 5.03
C GLU A 406 -14.33 -19.03 6.51
N ARG A 407 -13.97 -17.79 6.87
CA ARG A 407 -13.79 -17.37 8.27
C ARG A 407 -14.91 -16.50 8.83
N GLY A 408 -16.10 -16.57 8.23
CA GLY A 408 -17.29 -15.84 8.69
C GLY A 408 -17.38 -14.38 8.21
N PHE A 409 -16.46 -13.92 7.35
CA PHE A 409 -16.45 -12.53 6.91
C PHE A 409 -17.66 -12.18 6.03
N VAL A 410 -18.05 -13.08 5.12
CA VAL A 410 -19.23 -12.86 4.25
C VAL A 410 -20.51 -12.78 5.08
N GLU A 411 -20.67 -13.71 6.04
CA GLU A 411 -21.79 -13.72 6.98
C GLU A 411 -21.82 -12.43 7.80
N PHE A 412 -20.66 -11.99 8.29
CA PHE A 412 -20.54 -10.73 9.03
C PHE A 412 -21.02 -9.51 8.22
N LEU A 413 -20.65 -9.41 6.93
CA LEU A 413 -21.09 -8.32 6.06
C LEU A 413 -22.62 -8.32 5.89
N ILE A 414 -23.20 -9.49 5.68
CA ILE A 414 -24.65 -9.71 5.50
C ILE A 414 -25.42 -9.34 6.77
N ASP A 415 -24.99 -9.86 7.92
CA ASP A 415 -25.66 -9.68 9.21
C ASP A 415 -25.71 -8.21 9.64
N HIS A 416 -24.68 -7.45 9.26
CA HIS A 416 -24.54 -6.03 9.62
C HIS A 416 -24.87 -5.08 8.47
N LYS A 417 -25.34 -5.58 7.33
CA LYS A 417 -25.70 -4.77 6.14
C LYS A 417 -24.58 -3.81 5.71
N ILE A 418 -23.34 -4.28 5.73
CA ILE A 418 -22.18 -3.51 5.31
C ILE A 418 -22.08 -3.56 3.79
N GLN A 419 -22.18 -2.41 3.14
CA GLN A 419 -22.04 -2.30 1.69
C GLN A 419 -20.57 -2.48 1.30
N THR A 420 -20.32 -3.29 0.28
CA THR A 420 -18.95 -3.53 -0.19
C THR A 420 -18.79 -3.38 -1.69
N ILE A 421 -17.61 -2.92 -2.11
CA ILE A 421 -17.15 -3.00 -3.49
C ILE A 421 -15.83 -3.76 -3.53
N TRP A 422 -15.71 -4.71 -4.45
CA TRP A 422 -14.55 -5.56 -4.63
C TRP A 422 -13.91 -5.17 -5.97
N LEU A 423 -12.74 -4.53 -5.89
CA LEU A 423 -12.04 -3.97 -7.03
C LEU A 423 -10.81 -4.81 -7.37
N TYR A 424 -10.63 -5.15 -8.63
CA TYR A 424 -9.42 -5.81 -9.14
C TYR A 424 -8.90 -5.11 -10.39
N GLY A 425 -7.59 -5.14 -10.60
CA GLY A 425 -7.01 -4.69 -11.87
C GLY A 425 -7.31 -5.69 -12.98
N GLU A 426 -7.43 -5.22 -14.22
CA GLU A 426 -7.53 -6.08 -15.40
C GLU A 426 -6.40 -7.10 -15.50
N ASN A 427 -5.18 -6.70 -15.11
CA ASN A 427 -3.98 -7.53 -15.11
C ASN A 427 -3.47 -7.79 -13.68
N ASP A 428 -4.39 -7.88 -12.71
CA ASP A 428 -4.04 -8.12 -11.31
C ASP A 428 -3.48 -9.53 -11.12
N TRP A 429 -2.45 -9.64 -10.29
CA TRP A 429 -1.87 -10.92 -9.92
C TRP A 429 -2.57 -11.57 -8.73
N MET A 430 -3.41 -10.83 -8.00
CA MET A 430 -4.36 -11.41 -7.04
C MET A 430 -5.48 -12.16 -7.77
N ASN A 431 -5.98 -13.22 -7.13
CA ASN A 431 -7.05 -14.02 -7.68
C ASN A 431 -8.41 -13.32 -7.58
N SER A 432 -8.81 -12.67 -8.66
CA SER A 432 -10.09 -11.99 -8.77
C SER A 432 -11.31 -12.92 -8.66
N LYS A 433 -11.16 -14.21 -9.02
CA LYS A 433 -12.24 -15.21 -8.89
C LYS A 433 -12.61 -15.45 -7.42
N GLY A 434 -11.66 -15.32 -6.49
CA GLY A 434 -11.92 -15.44 -5.04
C GLY A 434 -12.81 -14.31 -4.51
N GLY A 435 -12.55 -13.08 -4.95
CA GLY A 435 -13.40 -11.92 -4.66
C GLY A 435 -14.78 -12.06 -5.28
N GLN A 436 -14.86 -12.46 -6.56
CA GLN A 436 -16.14 -12.71 -7.25
C GLN A 436 -16.97 -13.77 -6.52
N TYR A 437 -16.36 -14.85 -6.05
CA TYR A 437 -17.04 -15.88 -5.26
C TYR A 437 -17.67 -15.30 -3.97
N CYS A 438 -16.95 -14.42 -3.27
CA CYS A 438 -17.48 -13.75 -2.09
C CYS A 438 -18.69 -12.87 -2.44
N VAL A 439 -18.59 -12.10 -3.53
CA VAL A 439 -19.69 -11.25 -4.02
C VAL A 439 -20.90 -12.09 -4.41
N ASP A 440 -20.71 -13.18 -5.16
CA ASP A 440 -21.81 -14.08 -5.55
C ASP A 440 -22.49 -14.72 -4.34
N LYS A 441 -21.73 -15.05 -3.29
CA LYS A 441 -22.29 -15.57 -2.04
C LYS A 441 -23.13 -14.53 -1.31
N ILE A 442 -22.68 -13.27 -1.29
CA ILE A 442 -23.42 -12.14 -0.72
C ILE A 442 -24.69 -11.89 -1.52
N ASP A 443 -24.59 -11.76 -2.84
CA ASP A 443 -25.70 -11.38 -3.72
C ASP A 443 -26.85 -12.42 -3.72
N LYS A 444 -26.52 -13.71 -3.53
CA LYS A 444 -27.52 -14.78 -3.35
C LYS A 444 -28.39 -14.60 -2.11
N LEU A 445 -27.86 -13.98 -1.05
CA LEU A 445 -28.53 -13.84 0.25
C LEU A 445 -29.08 -12.42 0.45
N GLU A 446 -28.33 -11.41 0.02
CA GLU A 446 -28.65 -9.99 0.14
C GLU A 446 -28.24 -9.26 -1.15
N PRO A 447 -29.14 -9.21 -2.14
CA PRO A 447 -28.86 -8.55 -3.42
C PRO A 447 -28.42 -7.09 -3.24
N GLN A 448 -27.48 -6.65 -4.09
CA GLN A 448 -26.95 -5.27 -4.11
C GLN A 448 -26.11 -4.85 -2.88
N LEU A 449 -25.89 -5.75 -1.91
CA LEU A 449 -25.02 -5.44 -0.76
C LEU A 449 -23.53 -5.43 -1.14
N ALA A 450 -23.15 -6.17 -2.18
CA ALA A 450 -21.79 -6.25 -2.69
C ALA A 450 -21.75 -6.05 -4.21
N THR A 451 -20.73 -5.34 -4.70
CA THR A 451 -20.47 -5.17 -6.14
C THR A 451 -19.05 -5.59 -6.48
N PHE A 452 -18.87 -6.21 -7.64
CA PHE A 452 -17.56 -6.56 -8.19
C PHE A 452 -17.27 -5.69 -9.41
N GLU A 453 -16.10 -5.06 -9.49
CA GLU A 453 -15.70 -4.20 -10.60
C GLU A 453 -14.22 -4.42 -10.96
N THR A 454 -13.89 -4.31 -12.25
CA THR A 454 -12.51 -4.41 -12.75
C THR A 454 -12.04 -3.05 -13.25
N ILE A 455 -10.87 -2.60 -12.81
CA ILE A 455 -10.25 -1.35 -13.27
C ILE A 455 -9.43 -1.64 -14.54
N PRO A 456 -9.73 -0.99 -15.67
CA PRO A 456 -9.05 -1.24 -16.94
C PRO A 456 -7.60 -0.73 -16.90
N ASN A 457 -6.72 -1.36 -17.65
CA ASN A 457 -5.30 -0.99 -17.76
C ASN A 457 -4.57 -0.89 -16.40
N ALA A 458 -5.01 -1.69 -15.42
CA ALA A 458 -4.44 -1.70 -14.08
C ALA A 458 -3.96 -3.10 -13.67
N GLY A 459 -2.84 -3.16 -12.95
CA GLY A 459 -2.40 -4.34 -12.22
C GLY A 459 -2.85 -4.28 -10.75
N HIS A 460 -2.01 -4.77 -9.85
CA HIS A 460 -2.38 -4.90 -8.43
C HIS A 460 -2.45 -3.58 -7.65
N HIS A 461 -1.71 -2.55 -8.08
CA HIS A 461 -1.86 -1.20 -7.53
C HIS A 461 -2.74 -0.36 -8.45
N LEU A 462 -4.02 -0.72 -8.55
CA LEU A 462 -4.99 -0.07 -9.45
C LEU A 462 -5.09 1.45 -9.24
N TYR A 463 -4.99 1.87 -7.99
CA TYR A 463 -4.99 3.27 -7.57
C TYR A 463 -3.74 4.06 -8.03
N LEU A 464 -2.68 3.36 -8.45
CA LEU A 464 -1.52 3.96 -9.10
C LEU A 464 -1.63 3.85 -10.63
N ASP A 465 -1.97 2.67 -11.13
CA ASP A 465 -1.91 2.36 -12.56
C ASP A 465 -2.98 3.09 -13.37
N ASN A 466 -4.19 3.18 -12.81
CA ASN A 466 -5.29 3.93 -13.40
C ASN A 466 -6.08 4.66 -12.31
N SER A 467 -5.40 5.60 -11.66
CA SER A 467 -5.97 6.46 -10.61
C SER A 467 -7.28 7.13 -11.02
N SER A 468 -7.42 7.57 -12.27
CA SER A 468 -8.67 8.20 -12.74
C SER A 468 -9.86 7.25 -12.68
N ALA A 469 -9.74 6.04 -13.24
CA ALA A 469 -10.83 5.07 -13.20
C ALA A 469 -11.08 4.56 -11.77
N PHE A 470 -10.01 4.33 -11.01
CA PHE A 470 -10.12 3.95 -9.60
C PHE A 470 -10.88 4.99 -8.77
N ASN A 471 -10.48 6.27 -8.82
CA ASN A 471 -11.11 7.34 -8.07
C ASN A 471 -12.60 7.49 -8.43
N GLN A 472 -12.94 7.50 -9.72
CA GLN A 472 -14.34 7.63 -10.17
C GLN A 472 -15.22 6.49 -9.63
N THR A 473 -14.72 5.26 -9.68
CA THR A 473 -15.43 4.08 -9.17
C THR A 473 -15.65 4.17 -7.66
N VAL A 474 -14.61 4.57 -6.92
CA VAL A 474 -14.65 4.74 -5.47
C VAL A 474 -15.59 5.87 -5.04
N GLU A 475 -15.52 7.04 -5.68
CA GLU A 475 -16.41 8.17 -5.42
C GLU A 475 -17.88 7.80 -5.64
N LYS A 476 -18.17 7.11 -6.75
CA LYS A 476 -19.50 6.60 -7.08
C LYS A 476 -20.02 5.65 -6.00
N PHE A 477 -19.19 4.69 -5.56
CA PHE A 477 -19.57 3.71 -4.53
C PHE A 477 -19.90 4.38 -3.18
N PHE A 478 -19.03 5.27 -2.70
CA PHE A 478 -19.28 5.95 -1.44
C PHE A 478 -20.40 7.01 -1.53
N GLY A 479 -20.79 7.39 -2.75
CA GLY A 479 -21.80 8.43 -2.99
C GLY A 479 -21.25 9.82 -2.70
N TYR A 480 -19.95 10.01 -2.94
CA TYR A 480 -19.30 11.31 -2.90
C TYR A 480 -19.56 11.98 -4.24
N SER A 481 -20.74 12.57 -4.39
CA SER A 481 -21.02 13.41 -5.55
C SER A 481 -20.81 14.85 -5.13
N ASN A 482 -19.94 15.56 -5.86
CA ASN A 482 -20.02 17.01 -5.94
C ASN A 482 -21.36 17.36 -6.59
N ARG A 483 -22.43 17.43 -5.78
CA ARG A 483 -23.60 18.23 -6.15
C ARG A 483 -23.16 19.69 -6.03
N THR A 484 -22.42 20.15 -7.05
CA THR A 484 -22.39 21.57 -7.41
C THR A 484 -23.80 22.01 -7.77
#